data_AF-A0A524D560-F1
#
_entry.id   AF-A0A524D560-F1
#
_cell.length_a   1.000
_cell.length_b   1.000
_cell.length_c   1.000
_cell.angle_alpha   90.00
_cell.angle_beta   90.00
_cell.angle_gamma   90.00
#
_symmetry.space_group_name_H-M   'P 1'
#
loop_
_entity.id
_entity.type
_entity.pdbx_description
1 polymer ?
#
loop_
_entity_poly.entity_id
_entity_poly.type
_entity_poly.pdbx_seq_one_letter_code
_entity_poly.pdbx_strand_id
1 'polypeptide(L)'
;MSYKLQKRTKRKVLATSILLALMLVPVLSVIFMDSMNPIGNDMSNTDGDFFEDNKLSTSAGGSTWWNYSWQYRVPINITLEDGALNDYQVKLEINLTEWIEEGYIQESGNSLRFVDSSNEEIGFWIEDMDTTGGKSTIWVRVPTISGTDTIYMYFQNPSAPSKSSIDNTMDSGLRYFYYSGISFNTY
;
A
#
# COMPACT_ATOMS: atom_id res chain seq x y z
N MET A 1 52.93 38.27 -18.63
CA MET A 1 51.53 38.67 -18.35
C MET A 1 50.87 37.47 -17.67
N SER A 2 50.61 37.54 -16.36
CA SER A 2 50.19 36.39 -15.54
C SER A 2 48.91 36.76 -14.80
N TYR A 3 47.82 36.03 -15.05
CA TYR A 3 46.51 36.28 -14.45
C TYR A 3 46.28 35.30 -13.29
N LYS A 4 46.16 35.82 -12.07
CA LYS A 4 45.80 35.03 -10.88
C LYS A 4 44.29 34.83 -10.82
N LEU A 5 43.85 33.57 -10.77
CA LEU A 5 42.44 33.19 -10.59
C LEU A 5 41.97 33.49 -9.16
N GLN A 6 40.87 34.23 -9.03
CA GLN A 6 40.27 34.61 -7.75
C GLN A 6 39.19 33.60 -7.36
N LYS A 7 39.43 32.82 -6.30
CA LYS A 7 38.51 31.80 -5.77
C LYS A 7 37.35 32.47 -5.02
N ARG A 8 36.11 32.29 -5.50
CA ARG A 8 34.89 32.73 -4.79
C ARG A 8 34.71 31.91 -3.51
N THR A 9 34.97 32.51 -2.35
CA THR A 9 34.54 32.01 -1.05
C THR A 9 33.04 32.26 -0.89
N LYS A 10 32.23 31.20 -0.92
CA LYS A 10 30.82 31.31 -0.50
C LYS A 10 30.78 31.58 1.01
N ARG A 11 30.16 32.71 1.36
CA ARG A 11 29.99 33.18 2.75
C ARG A 11 29.18 32.14 3.53
N LYS A 12 29.64 31.79 4.74
CA LYS A 12 28.85 31.00 5.70
C LYS A 12 27.64 31.85 6.10
N VAL A 13 26.43 31.46 5.69
CA VAL A 13 25.20 32.09 6.20
C VAL A 13 24.88 31.40 7.52
N LEU A 14 25.30 32.03 8.61
CA LEU A 14 24.73 31.81 9.94
C LEU A 14 23.35 32.48 9.92
N ALA A 15 22.28 31.71 9.71
CA ALA A 15 20.91 32.14 9.95
C ALA A 15 20.33 31.24 11.03
N THR A 16 20.34 31.75 12.24
CA THR A 16 19.55 31.30 13.37
C THR A 16 18.05 31.33 13.02
N SER A 17 17.35 30.24 13.35
CA SER A 17 15.93 30.22 13.72
C SER A 17 14.89 30.56 12.64
N ILE A 18 14.36 29.53 11.97
CA ILE A 18 12.92 29.41 11.71
C ILE A 18 12.46 28.13 12.40
N LEU A 19 12.09 28.30 13.67
CA LEU A 19 11.16 27.44 14.38
C LEU A 19 9.84 27.43 13.58
N LEU A 20 9.13 26.29 13.56
CA LEU A 20 7.76 26.11 13.04
C LEU A 20 7.60 25.65 11.57
N ALA A 21 8.18 24.50 11.23
CA ALA A 21 7.53 23.55 10.33
C ALA A 21 7.21 22.27 11.12
N LEU A 22 6.46 22.46 12.20
CA LEU A 22 5.73 21.42 12.91
C LEU A 22 4.49 21.10 12.05
N MET A 23 4.72 20.64 10.83
CA MET A 23 3.71 19.84 10.15
C MET A 23 3.77 18.51 10.87
N LEU A 24 2.86 18.32 11.82
CA LEU A 24 2.41 17.00 12.24
C LEU A 24 2.05 16.25 10.96
N VAL A 25 3.03 15.61 10.31
CA VAL A 25 2.73 14.41 9.56
C VAL A 25 2.31 13.47 10.68
N PRO A 26 1.02 13.16 10.81
CA PRO A 26 0.59 12.25 11.85
C PRO A 26 1.46 11.00 11.69
N VAL A 27 2.09 10.56 12.78
CA VAL A 27 3.12 9.52 12.76
C VAL A 27 2.45 8.23 12.32
N LEU A 28 2.40 8.01 11.01
CA LEU A 28 1.84 6.82 10.42
C LEU A 28 2.91 5.75 10.54
N SER A 29 2.65 4.76 11.38
CA SER A 29 3.54 3.61 11.49
C SER A 29 3.27 2.69 10.30
N VAL A 30 4.11 2.76 9.27
CA VAL A 30 4.12 1.80 8.17
C VAL A 30 4.72 0.50 8.70
N ILE A 31 3.95 -0.59 8.69
CA ILE A 31 4.41 -1.88 9.17
C ILE A 31 5.30 -2.53 8.11
N PHE A 32 6.54 -2.80 8.48
CA PHE A 32 7.44 -3.70 7.74
C PHE A 32 7.01 -5.14 8.04
N MET A 33 6.42 -5.81 7.06
CA MET A 33 5.93 -7.18 7.20
C MET A 33 6.93 -8.17 6.60
N ASP A 34 7.66 -8.88 7.46
CA ASP A 34 8.66 -9.86 7.04
C ASP A 34 8.12 -11.30 6.93
N SER A 35 6.85 -11.54 7.29
CA SER A 35 6.17 -12.81 7.02
C SER A 35 4.71 -12.67 7.39
N MET A 36 3.82 -12.88 6.41
CA MET A 36 2.42 -13.13 6.69
C MET A 36 2.09 -14.50 6.11
N ASN A 37 1.19 -15.23 6.77
CA ASN A 37 0.66 -16.46 6.20
C ASN A 37 -0.66 -16.14 5.51
N PRO A 38 -0.89 -16.60 4.27
CA PRO A 38 -2.17 -16.41 3.60
C PRO A 38 -3.28 -17.06 4.44
N ILE A 39 -4.34 -16.31 4.77
CA ILE A 39 -5.52 -16.92 5.37
C ILE A 39 -6.30 -17.57 4.22
N GLY A 40 -6.30 -18.90 4.17
CA GLY A 40 -7.12 -19.67 3.24
C GLY A 40 -8.60 -19.58 3.59
N ASN A 41 -9.46 -19.78 2.59
CA ASN A 41 -10.90 -19.90 2.80
C ASN A 41 -11.20 -21.16 3.62
N ASP A 42 -11.38 -21.03 4.93
CA ASP A 42 -11.94 -22.12 5.74
C ASP A 42 -13.45 -22.20 5.50
N MET A 43 -13.81 -22.90 4.43
CA MET A 43 -15.12 -23.51 4.31
C MET A 43 -14.88 -25.01 4.10
N SER A 44 -14.86 -25.74 5.21
CA SER A 44 -15.23 -27.15 5.21
C SER A 44 -16.68 -27.25 4.73
N ASN A 45 -16.90 -27.51 3.44
CA ASN A 45 -18.20 -27.95 2.99
C ASN A 45 -18.33 -29.45 3.34
N THR A 46 -18.55 -29.73 4.63
CA THR A 46 -19.08 -31.02 5.04
C THR A 46 -20.58 -31.01 4.81
N ASP A 47 -20.95 -31.93 3.93
CA ASP A 47 -22.23 -32.62 3.80
C ASP A 47 -23.27 -32.01 2.86
N GLY A 48 -23.89 -32.96 2.14
CA GLY A 48 -24.71 -32.73 0.99
C GLY A 48 -26.11 -32.23 1.31
N ASP A 49 -26.80 -31.95 0.20
CA ASP A 49 -28.17 -31.50 0.08
C ASP A 49 -28.49 -30.18 0.78
N PHE A 50 -28.90 -29.18 -0.01
CA PHE A 50 -30.18 -28.45 0.10
C PHE A 50 -30.10 -27.23 -0.84
N PHE A 51 -30.78 -27.32 -1.97
CA PHE A 51 -31.12 -26.16 -2.79
C PHE A 51 -32.28 -25.42 -2.12
N GLU A 52 -32.11 -24.16 -1.69
CA GLU A 52 -33.14 -23.13 -1.86
C GLU A 52 -32.63 -21.70 -1.63
N ASP A 53 -32.88 -20.89 -2.65
CA ASP A 53 -33.04 -19.44 -2.78
C ASP A 53 -32.53 -18.47 -1.68
N ASN A 54 -31.49 -17.73 -2.05
CA ASN A 54 -31.24 -16.32 -1.80
C ASN A 54 -32.07 -15.60 -0.70
N LYS A 55 -31.50 -15.47 0.50
CA LYS A 55 -31.61 -14.22 1.28
C LYS A 55 -30.42 -14.04 2.20
N LEU A 56 -29.75 -12.91 2.02
CA LEU A 56 -28.65 -12.39 2.82
C LEU A 56 -28.87 -12.66 4.33
N SER A 57 -27.92 -13.36 4.94
CA SER A 57 -27.75 -13.39 6.39
C SER A 57 -26.70 -12.35 6.77
N THR A 58 -27.12 -11.09 6.81
CA THR A 58 -26.40 -10.03 7.52
C THR A 58 -26.71 -10.15 9.00
N SER A 59 -25.80 -10.72 9.79
CA SER A 59 -25.65 -10.33 11.20
C SER A 59 -24.27 -10.63 11.76
N ALA A 60 -23.58 -9.55 12.12
CA ALA A 60 -22.54 -9.42 13.13
C ALA A 60 -21.13 -9.98 12.84
N GLY A 61 -20.25 -9.10 12.34
CA GLY A 61 -18.91 -8.93 12.94
C GLY A 61 -17.73 -9.71 12.34
N GLY A 62 -17.83 -10.20 11.10
CA GLY A 62 -16.68 -10.74 10.36
C GLY A 62 -16.54 -10.04 9.02
N SER A 63 -15.34 -9.57 8.66
CA SER A 63 -15.04 -9.08 7.31
C SER A 63 -15.38 -10.18 6.30
N THR A 64 -16.51 -10.03 5.62
CA THR A 64 -16.99 -10.94 4.58
C THR A 64 -15.94 -11.01 3.48
N TRP A 65 -15.72 -12.19 2.90
CA TRP A 65 -14.76 -12.34 1.81
C TRP A 65 -15.21 -11.52 0.59
N TRP A 66 -14.42 -10.53 0.17
CA TRP A 66 -14.78 -9.61 -0.91
C TRP A 66 -15.11 -10.30 -2.24
N ASN A 67 -14.25 -11.25 -2.67
CA ASN A 67 -14.44 -11.96 -3.94
C ASN A 67 -13.79 -13.34 -3.90
N TYR A 68 -14.60 -14.39 -4.05
CA TYR A 68 -14.15 -15.79 -3.99
C TYR A 68 -13.29 -16.24 -5.19
N SER A 69 -13.17 -15.42 -6.25
CA SER A 69 -12.20 -15.69 -7.33
C SER A 69 -10.76 -15.46 -6.90
N TRP A 70 -10.53 -14.77 -5.77
CA TRP A 70 -9.23 -14.66 -5.11
C TRP A 70 -9.17 -15.69 -3.99
N GLN A 71 -8.12 -16.50 -3.98
CA GLN A 71 -8.01 -17.64 -3.06
C GLN A 71 -7.46 -17.26 -1.69
N TYR A 72 -6.71 -16.16 -1.61
CA TYR A 72 -6.02 -15.75 -0.40
C TYR A 72 -6.24 -14.26 -0.11
N ARG A 73 -6.25 -13.93 1.18
CA ARG A 73 -6.19 -12.57 1.67
C ARG A 73 -5.28 -12.45 2.88
N VAL A 74 -4.74 -11.26 3.06
CA VAL A 74 -3.86 -10.92 4.17
C VAL A 74 -4.26 -9.55 4.72
N PRO A 75 -4.54 -9.42 6.03
CA PRO A 75 -4.87 -8.14 6.65
C PRO A 75 -3.62 -7.28 6.83
N ILE A 76 -3.75 -5.98 6.56
CA ILE A 76 -2.72 -4.96 6.74
C ILE A 76 -3.32 -3.88 7.62
N ASN A 77 -2.76 -3.73 8.82
CA ASN A 77 -3.19 -2.71 9.75
C ASN A 77 -2.40 -1.42 9.51
N ILE A 78 -3.11 -0.31 9.43
CA ILE A 78 -2.60 1.03 9.21
C ILE A 78 -3.01 1.84 10.43
N THR A 79 -2.03 2.29 11.20
CA THR A 79 -2.28 3.01 12.45
C THR A 79 -1.83 4.46 12.34
N LEU A 80 -2.77 5.34 12.66
CA LEU A 80 -2.61 6.78 12.79
C LEU A 80 -2.80 7.15 14.27
N GLU A 81 -1.79 7.79 14.86
CA GLU A 81 -1.81 8.12 16.29
C GLU A 81 -2.84 9.22 16.64
N ASP A 82 -3.03 10.19 15.75
CA ASP A 82 -3.96 11.31 15.97
C ASP A 82 -4.54 11.83 14.65
N GLY A 83 -5.77 12.34 14.75
CA GLY A 83 -6.52 12.91 13.63
C GLY A 83 -7.15 11.87 12.71
N ALA A 84 -7.48 12.34 11.50
CA ALA A 84 -7.98 11.50 10.43
C ALA A 84 -7.40 11.98 9.09
N LEU A 85 -7.02 11.03 8.24
CA LEU A 85 -6.58 11.29 6.88
C LEU A 85 -7.62 10.75 5.90
N ASN A 86 -7.85 11.46 4.79
CA ASN A 86 -8.77 11.02 3.74
C ASN A 86 -8.01 10.91 2.41
N ASP A 87 -8.38 9.94 1.58
CA ASP A 87 -7.76 9.68 0.26
C ASP A 87 -6.22 9.62 0.29
N TYR A 88 -5.66 9.05 1.36
CA TYR A 88 -4.24 9.16 1.67
C TYR A 88 -3.41 8.03 1.05
N GLN A 89 -2.24 8.38 0.51
CA GLN A 89 -1.31 7.43 -0.09
C GLN A 89 -0.43 6.77 0.98
N VAL A 90 -0.62 5.48 1.18
CA VAL A 90 0.18 4.66 2.10
C VAL A 90 1.19 3.86 1.30
N LYS A 91 2.48 4.03 1.61
CA LYS A 91 3.55 3.18 1.08
C LYS A 91 3.61 1.89 1.88
N LEU A 92 3.61 0.75 1.19
CA LEU A 92 3.79 -0.58 1.75
C LEU A 92 5.12 -1.15 1.25
N GLU A 93 5.93 -1.64 2.18
CA GLU A 93 7.18 -2.34 1.89
C GLU A 93 7.07 -3.77 2.41
N ILE A 94 6.72 -4.70 1.51
CA ILE A 94 6.32 -6.07 1.84
C ILE A 94 7.30 -7.05 1.18
N ASN A 95 7.80 -8.01 1.94
CA ASN A 95 8.53 -9.13 1.35
C ASN A 95 7.53 -10.15 0.78
N LEU A 96 7.47 -10.25 -0.56
CA LEU A 96 6.58 -11.17 -1.28
C LEU A 96 7.32 -12.40 -1.82
N THR A 97 8.63 -12.51 -1.57
CA THR A 97 9.51 -13.49 -2.23
C THR A 97 9.02 -14.92 -2.03
N GLU A 98 8.72 -15.32 -0.80
CA GLU A 98 8.23 -16.66 -0.47
C GLU A 98 6.94 -17.00 -1.23
N TRP A 99 5.97 -16.08 -1.28
CA TRP A 99 4.71 -16.31 -2.00
C TRP A 99 4.86 -16.32 -3.52
N ILE A 100 5.88 -15.64 -4.05
CA ILE A 100 6.23 -15.71 -5.47
C ILE A 100 6.86 -17.09 -5.77
N GLU A 101 7.78 -17.55 -4.93
CA GLU A 101 8.42 -18.87 -5.05
C GLU A 101 7.42 -20.02 -4.91
N GLU A 102 6.44 -19.89 -4.01
CA GLU A 102 5.35 -20.86 -3.83
C GLU A 102 4.25 -20.77 -4.92
N GLY A 103 4.30 -19.74 -5.77
CA GLY A 103 3.35 -19.56 -6.88
C GLY A 103 1.96 -19.06 -6.46
N TYR A 104 1.82 -18.45 -5.29
CA TYR A 104 0.61 -17.73 -4.88
C TYR A 104 0.50 -16.33 -5.49
N ILE A 105 1.64 -15.75 -5.84
CA ILE A 105 1.73 -14.44 -6.49
C ILE A 105 2.56 -14.60 -7.76
N GLN A 106 2.04 -14.10 -8.87
CA GLN A 106 2.82 -14.02 -10.10
C GLN A 106 3.85 -12.90 -9.96
N GLU A 107 5.04 -13.07 -10.54
CA GLU A 107 6.12 -12.03 -10.53
C GLU A 107 5.63 -10.66 -11.01
N SER A 108 4.64 -10.63 -11.92
CA SER A 108 4.02 -9.39 -12.42
C SER A 108 3.10 -8.67 -11.43
N GLY A 109 2.68 -9.32 -10.34
CA GLY A 109 1.72 -8.79 -9.37
C GLY A 109 0.31 -8.53 -9.92
N ASN A 110 -0.02 -9.03 -11.11
CA ASN A 110 -1.30 -8.71 -11.80
C ASN A 110 -2.56 -9.09 -11.01
N SER A 111 -2.46 -10.17 -10.23
CA SER A 111 -3.56 -10.68 -9.42
C SER A 111 -3.73 -9.93 -8.09
N LEU A 112 -2.86 -8.97 -7.74
CA LEU A 112 -2.98 -8.22 -6.49
C LEU A 112 -4.24 -7.34 -6.49
N ARG A 113 -4.97 -7.34 -5.39
CA ARG A 113 -6.07 -6.40 -5.11
C ARG A 113 -5.97 -5.92 -3.67
N PHE A 114 -6.40 -4.68 -3.45
CA PHE A 114 -6.50 -4.09 -2.12
C PHE A 114 -7.96 -3.73 -1.89
N VAL A 115 -8.45 -4.09 -0.71
CA VAL A 115 -9.84 -3.91 -0.31
C VAL A 115 -9.86 -3.31 1.09
N ASP A 116 -10.72 -2.34 1.34
CA ASP A 116 -10.87 -1.76 2.67
C ASP A 116 -11.71 -2.65 3.61
N SER A 117 -11.88 -2.19 4.86
CA SER A 117 -12.70 -2.87 5.86
C SER A 117 -14.20 -2.93 5.52
N SER A 118 -14.65 -2.09 4.58
CA SER A 118 -16.03 -2.01 4.09
C SER A 118 -16.28 -2.88 2.84
N ASN A 119 -15.29 -3.69 2.43
CA ASN A 119 -15.34 -4.51 1.22
C ASN A 119 -15.40 -3.69 -0.09
N GLU A 120 -14.80 -2.51 -0.11
CA GLU A 120 -14.61 -1.72 -1.32
C GLU A 120 -13.19 -1.87 -1.85
N GLU A 121 -13.06 -2.09 -3.16
CA GLU A 121 -11.75 -2.16 -3.82
C GLU A 121 -11.12 -0.77 -3.88
N ILE A 122 -9.88 -0.65 -3.43
CA ILE A 122 -9.16 0.63 -3.37
C ILE A 122 -8.01 0.70 -4.37
N GLY A 123 -7.67 1.92 -4.78
CA GLY A 123 -6.62 2.16 -5.78
C GLY A 123 -5.24 1.77 -5.25
N PHE A 124 -4.44 1.12 -6.09
CA PHE A 124 -3.06 0.78 -5.77
C PHE A 124 -2.13 0.91 -6.98
N TRP A 125 -0.85 1.07 -6.68
CA TRP A 125 0.21 1.13 -7.66
C TRP A 125 1.42 0.33 -7.17
N ILE A 126 1.80 -0.65 -7.98
CA ILE A 126 3.02 -1.42 -7.82
C ILE A 126 4.15 -0.56 -8.38
N GLU A 127 4.95 0.03 -7.49
CA GLU A 127 6.15 0.79 -7.85
C GLU A 127 7.28 -0.16 -8.23
N ASP A 128 7.46 -1.21 -7.44
CA ASP A 128 8.49 -2.21 -7.64
C ASP A 128 8.05 -3.57 -7.09
N MET A 129 8.30 -4.63 -7.85
CA MET A 129 8.14 -6.02 -7.41
C MET A 129 9.53 -6.62 -7.26
N ASP A 130 9.99 -6.80 -6.03
CA ASP A 130 11.25 -7.48 -5.76
C ASP A 130 11.01 -8.99 -5.72
N THR A 131 11.59 -9.69 -6.69
CA THR A 131 11.53 -11.16 -6.80
C THR A 131 12.83 -11.84 -6.33
N THR A 132 13.73 -11.08 -5.69
CA THR A 132 15.12 -11.49 -5.39
C THR A 132 15.42 -11.57 -3.90
N GLY A 133 14.40 -11.47 -3.04
CA GLY A 133 14.53 -11.54 -1.58
C GLY A 133 14.43 -10.19 -0.88
N GLY A 134 14.26 -9.08 -1.62
CA GLY A 134 14.04 -7.76 -1.05
C GLY A 134 12.56 -7.47 -0.77
N LYS A 135 12.23 -6.19 -0.57
CA LYS A 135 10.86 -5.73 -0.31
C LYS A 135 10.28 -5.13 -1.58
N SER A 136 9.13 -5.65 -2.00
CA SER A 136 8.30 -5.01 -3.02
C SER A 136 7.72 -3.72 -2.46
N THR A 137 7.66 -2.69 -3.31
CA THR A 137 7.09 -1.39 -2.96
C THR A 137 5.75 -1.21 -3.64
N ILE A 138 4.70 -1.08 -2.83
CA ILE A 138 3.32 -0.91 -3.30
C ILE A 138 2.71 0.28 -2.60
N TRP A 139 2.09 1.17 -3.37
CA TRP A 139 1.33 2.29 -2.85
C TRP A 139 -0.16 1.99 -2.89
N VAL A 140 -0.89 2.38 -1.85
CA VAL A 140 -2.33 2.17 -1.74
C VAL A 140 -3.01 3.48 -1.35
N ARG A 141 -4.11 3.84 -2.02
CA ARG A 141 -4.93 5.01 -1.67
C ARG A 141 -6.03 4.59 -0.72
N VAL A 142 -5.89 4.94 0.55
CA VAL A 142 -6.82 4.56 1.61
C VAL A 142 -7.87 5.66 1.78
N PRO A 143 -9.17 5.36 1.64
CA PRO A 143 -10.24 6.38 1.68
C PRO A 143 -10.27 7.17 2.98
N THR A 144 -10.14 6.49 4.12
CA THR A 144 -10.10 7.10 5.45
C THR A 144 -9.15 6.32 6.34
N ILE A 145 -8.33 7.02 7.10
CA ILE A 145 -7.50 6.46 8.17
C ILE A 145 -7.80 7.23 9.46
N SER A 146 -8.33 6.56 10.48
CA SER A 146 -8.61 7.12 11.80
C SER A 146 -8.35 6.10 12.90
N GLY A 147 -7.28 6.30 13.68
CA GLY A 147 -6.82 5.28 14.63
C GLY A 147 -6.20 4.10 13.87
N THR A 148 -6.65 2.88 14.15
CA THR A 148 -6.19 1.68 13.43
C THR A 148 -7.26 1.23 12.45
N ASP A 149 -6.94 1.31 11.17
CA ASP A 149 -7.75 0.76 10.08
C ASP A 149 -7.09 -0.47 9.48
N THR A 150 -7.89 -1.39 8.97
CA THR A 150 -7.41 -2.60 8.30
C THR A 150 -7.82 -2.55 6.84
N ILE A 151 -6.83 -2.71 5.96
CA ILE A 151 -7.07 -3.07 4.57
C ILE A 151 -6.68 -4.54 4.37
N TYR A 152 -7.14 -5.15 3.29
CA TYR A 152 -6.85 -6.52 2.93
C TYR A 152 -6.16 -6.56 1.57
N MET A 153 -5.03 -7.24 1.51
CA MET A 153 -4.38 -7.60 0.26
C MET A 153 -4.85 -8.98 -0.18
N TYR A 154 -5.52 -9.04 -1.33
CA TYR A 154 -6.00 -10.25 -1.96
C TYR A 154 -5.07 -10.65 -3.12
N PHE A 155 -4.85 -11.96 -3.28
CA PHE A 155 -4.03 -12.51 -4.37
C PHE A 155 -4.48 -13.91 -4.81
N GLN A 156 -3.74 -14.49 -5.75
CA GLN A 156 -4.04 -15.78 -6.40
C GLN A 156 -5.39 -15.82 -7.13
N ASN A 157 -5.50 -14.96 -8.14
CA ASN A 157 -6.48 -15.10 -9.22
C ASN A 157 -5.72 -15.07 -10.57
N PRO A 158 -5.34 -16.23 -11.13
CA PRO A 158 -4.50 -16.30 -12.33
C PRO A 158 -5.14 -15.68 -13.59
N SER A 159 -6.45 -15.51 -13.60
CA SER A 159 -7.20 -14.92 -14.73
C SER A 159 -7.40 -13.41 -14.60
N ALA A 160 -6.96 -12.80 -13.49
CA ALA A 160 -7.16 -11.38 -13.24
C ALA A 160 -6.20 -10.53 -14.08
N PRO A 161 -6.69 -9.50 -14.78
CA PRO A 161 -5.82 -8.49 -15.39
C PRO A 161 -5.17 -7.63 -14.31
N SER A 162 -4.05 -6.98 -14.64
CA SER A 162 -3.45 -5.97 -13.76
C SER A 162 -4.41 -4.80 -13.55
N LYS A 163 -4.46 -4.29 -12.32
CA LYS A 163 -5.14 -3.02 -11.96
C LYS A 163 -4.21 -1.99 -11.33
N SER A 164 -2.90 -2.28 -11.28
CA SER A 164 -1.89 -1.34 -10.80
C SER A 164 -1.94 -0.05 -11.64
N SER A 165 -2.12 1.09 -10.99
CA SER A 165 -2.25 2.38 -11.66
C SER A 165 -1.80 3.52 -10.75
N ILE A 166 -0.69 4.17 -11.13
CA ILE A 166 -0.23 5.37 -10.45
C ILE A 166 -1.28 6.50 -10.51
N ASP A 167 -2.03 6.60 -11.61
CA ASP A 167 -3.06 7.62 -11.80
C ASP A 167 -4.26 7.48 -10.87
N ASN A 168 -4.64 6.25 -10.54
CA ASN A 168 -5.76 5.97 -9.63
C ASN A 168 -5.35 5.96 -8.15
N THR A 169 -4.05 6.05 -7.88
CA THR A 169 -3.48 5.87 -6.53
C THR A 169 -2.91 7.16 -5.99
N MET A 170 -2.13 7.87 -6.80
CA MET A 170 -1.40 9.07 -6.38
C MET A 170 -2.20 10.33 -6.65
N ASP A 171 -2.12 11.28 -5.71
CA ASP A 171 -2.58 12.63 -5.99
C ASP A 171 -1.78 13.27 -7.15
N SER A 172 -2.34 14.32 -7.75
CA SER A 172 -1.71 14.98 -8.91
C SER A 172 -0.34 15.59 -8.60
N GLY A 173 -0.11 16.03 -7.37
CA GLY A 173 1.17 16.59 -6.92
C GLY A 173 2.24 15.51 -6.84
N LEU A 174 1.96 14.41 -6.14
CA LEU A 174 2.85 13.26 -6.01
C LEU A 174 3.21 12.66 -7.37
N ARG A 175 2.25 12.57 -8.30
CA ARG A 175 2.52 12.13 -9.69
C ARG A 175 3.52 13.01 -10.41
N TYR A 176 3.37 14.33 -10.30
CA TYR A 176 4.27 15.27 -10.96
C TYR A 176 5.71 15.09 -10.46
N PHE A 177 5.90 14.90 -9.15
CA PHE A 177 7.24 14.66 -8.59
C PHE A 177 7.83 13.34 -9.06
N TYR A 178 7.04 12.27 -9.10
CA TYR A 178 7.48 10.97 -9.59
C TYR A 178 7.99 11.04 -11.05
N TYR A 179 7.21 11.66 -11.94
CA TYR A 179 7.59 11.78 -13.35
C TYR A 179 8.68 12.83 -13.63
N SER A 180 8.80 13.87 -12.80
CA SER A 180 9.82 14.92 -13.00
C SER A 180 11.21 14.55 -12.47
N GLY A 181 11.32 13.47 -11.69
CA GLY A 181 12.59 13.01 -11.13
C GLY A 181 13.19 13.96 -10.07
N ILE A 182 12.39 14.87 -9.52
CA ILE A 182 12.80 15.79 -8.46
C ILE A 182 12.63 15.07 -7.13
N SER A 183 13.74 14.63 -6.53
CA SER A 183 13.73 13.97 -5.22
C SER A 183 13.42 14.94 -4.07
N PHE A 184 12.88 14.41 -2.96
CA PHE A 184 12.59 15.11 -1.69
C PHE A 184 13.83 15.65 -0.95
N ASN A 185 14.80 16.25 -1.63
CA ASN A 185 15.80 17.08 -0.96
C ASN A 185 15.20 18.46 -0.67
N THR A 186 14.32 18.48 0.34
CA THR A 186 14.11 19.51 1.36
C THR A 186 14.38 20.97 0.95
N TYR A 187 13.30 21.75 0.88
CA TYR A 187 13.32 23.18 1.20
C TYR A 187 12.64 23.40 2.55
#